data_AF-A0A7S2UH10-F1
#
_entry.id   AF-A0A7S2UH10-F1
#
_cell.length_a   1.000
_cell.length_b   1.000
_cell.length_c   1.000
_cell.angle_alpha   90.00
_cell.angle_beta   90.00
_cell.angle_gamma   90.00
#
_symmetry.space_group_name_H-M   'P 1'
#
loop_
_entity.id
_entity.type
_entity.pdbx_description
1 polymer ?
#
loop_
_entity_poly.entity_id
_entity_poly.type
_entity_poly.pdbx_seq_one_letter_code
_entity_poly.pdbx_strand_id
1 'polypeptide(L)'
;MTGPAQRMVALSLYKSLLRAHANYLPAEMRSLGDAYVKAEFRLHKPVTEAAQLEGFYDGWTQYLQQILQTGRAREAQSAGALDGTQARFGKDLALGKDVSLTEEQITQLENLRTEATKPQPTSP
;
A
#
# COMPACT_ATOMS: atom_id res chain seq x y z
N MET A 1 12.12 -20.60 16.72
CA MET A 1 11.36 -21.54 15.87
C MET A 1 9.93 -21.02 15.77
N THR A 2 9.49 -20.59 14.59
CA THR A 2 8.13 -20.10 14.34
C THR A 2 7.12 -21.22 14.61
N GLY A 3 6.17 -21.01 15.52
CA GLY A 3 5.21 -22.04 15.91
C GLY A 3 4.29 -22.48 14.76
N PRO A 4 3.73 -23.71 14.78
CA PRO A 4 2.88 -24.24 13.71
C PRO A 4 1.64 -23.36 13.42
N ALA A 5 1.07 -22.74 14.45
CA ALA A 5 -0.06 -21.81 14.32
C ALA A 5 0.33 -20.54 13.54
N GLN A 6 1.48 -19.94 13.87
CA GLN A 6 1.97 -18.72 13.23
C GLN A 6 2.29 -18.95 11.75
N ARG A 7 2.86 -20.11 11.41
CA ARG A 7 3.08 -20.51 10.02
C ARG A 7 1.77 -20.61 9.23
N MET A 8 0.70 -21.13 9.85
CA MET A 8 -0.61 -21.24 9.20
C MET A 8 -1.21 -19.86 8.93
N VAL A 9 -1.13 -18.94 9.89
CA VAL A 9 -1.57 -17.55 9.73
C VAL A 9 -0.83 -16.86 8.57
N ALA A 10 0.49 -16.93 8.54
CA ALA A 10 1.30 -16.35 7.48
C ALA A 10 0.92 -16.88 6.09
N LEU A 11 0.78 -18.21 5.95
CA LEU A 11 0.43 -18.82 4.67
C LEU A 11 -0.99 -18.48 4.22
N SER A 12 -1.94 -18.39 5.16
CA SER A 12 -3.32 -18.00 4.87
C SER A 12 -3.39 -16.56 4.35
N LEU A 13 -2.72 -15.63 5.05
CA LEU A 13 -2.69 -14.22 4.66
C LEU A 13 -1.98 -14.02 3.32
N TYR A 14 -0.82 -14.65 3.14
CA TYR A 14 -0.08 -14.62 1.88
C TYR A 14 -0.91 -15.09 0.68
N LYS A 15 -1.62 -16.22 0.81
CA LYS A 15 -2.51 -16.72 -0.26
C LYS A 15 -3.66 -15.78 -0.54
N SER A 16 -4.26 -15.21 0.51
CA SER A 16 -5.38 -14.27 0.39
C SER A 16 -4.96 -12.99 -0.33
N LEU A 17 -3.78 -12.45 -0.03
CA LEU A 17 -3.20 -11.28 -0.71
C LEU A 17 -3.02 -11.54 -2.21
N LEU A 18 -2.34 -12.62 -2.59
CA LEU A 18 -2.11 -12.92 -4.01
C LEU A 18 -3.41 -13.19 -4.77
N ARG A 19 -4.42 -13.78 -4.12
CA ARG A 19 -5.73 -13.96 -4.73
C ARG A 19 -6.47 -12.62 -4.89
N ALA A 20 -6.40 -11.74 -3.90
CA ALA A 20 -6.99 -10.40 -4.00
C ALA A 20 -6.31 -9.58 -5.10
N HIS A 21 -4.98 -9.65 -5.22
CA HIS A 21 -4.24 -9.04 -6.32
C HIS A 21 -4.74 -9.55 -7.68
N ALA A 22 -4.89 -10.87 -7.81
CA ALA A 22 -5.33 -11.49 -9.05
C ALA A 22 -6.74 -11.08 -9.49
N ASN A 23 -7.64 -10.89 -8.52
CA ASN A 23 -9.04 -10.59 -8.78
C ASN A 23 -9.31 -9.09 -8.96
N TYR A 24 -8.59 -8.24 -8.22
CA TYR A 24 -8.99 -6.84 -8.04
C TYR A 24 -7.97 -5.82 -8.48
N LEU A 25 -6.70 -6.18 -8.71
CA LEU A 25 -5.70 -5.21 -9.18
C LEU A 25 -5.55 -5.22 -10.71
N PRO A 26 -5.35 -4.05 -11.34
CA PRO A 26 -4.89 -3.95 -12.72
C PRO A 26 -3.55 -4.66 -12.90
N ALA A 27 -3.26 -5.11 -14.12
CA ALA A 27 -2.09 -5.93 -14.44
C ALA A 27 -0.77 -5.25 -14.04
N GLU A 28 -0.66 -3.95 -14.27
CA GLU A 28 0.52 -3.13 -13.99
C GLU A 28 0.80 -3.11 -12.48
N MET A 29 -0.24 -2.83 -11.67
CA MET A 29 -0.15 -2.79 -10.21
C MET A 29 0.11 -4.18 -9.62
N ARG A 30 -0.51 -5.22 -10.18
CA ARG A 30 -0.35 -6.60 -9.72
C ARG A 30 1.09 -7.08 -9.84
N SER A 31 1.77 -6.78 -10.95
CA SER A 31 3.14 -7.26 -11.19
C SER A 31 4.10 -6.84 -10.06
N LEU A 32 4.07 -5.56 -9.71
CA LEU A 32 4.87 -4.97 -8.64
C LEU A 32 4.39 -5.47 -7.26
N GLY A 33 3.08 -5.47 -7.03
CA GLY A 33 2.49 -5.91 -5.77
C GLY A 33 2.81 -7.36 -5.42
N ASP A 34 2.69 -8.28 -6.39
CA ASP A 34 2.98 -9.72 -6.20
C ASP A 34 4.46 -9.94 -5.86
N ALA A 35 5.37 -9.21 -6.51
CA ALA A 35 6.80 -9.27 -6.22
C ALA A 35 7.11 -8.76 -4.81
N TYR A 36 6.48 -7.66 -4.40
CA TYR A 36 6.67 -7.06 -3.08
C TYR A 36 6.14 -7.96 -1.96
N VAL A 37 4.91 -8.48 -2.06
CA VAL A 37 4.34 -9.45 -1.10
C VAL A 37 5.26 -10.66 -0.92
N LYS A 38 5.78 -11.21 -2.02
CA LYS A 38 6.72 -12.35 -1.98
C LYS A 38 8.02 -12.01 -1.25
N ALA A 39 8.58 -10.84 -1.52
CA ALA A 39 9.82 -10.39 -0.90
C ALA A 39 9.63 -10.20 0.61
N GLU A 40 8.61 -9.44 1.02
CA GLU A 40 8.35 -9.10 2.42
C GLU A 40 8.05 -10.33 3.26
N PHE A 41 7.17 -11.22 2.79
CA PHE A 41 6.89 -12.47 3.52
C PHE A 41 8.10 -13.39 3.60
N ARG A 42 9.01 -13.35 2.62
CA ARG A 42 10.28 -14.12 2.68
C ARG A 42 11.23 -13.51 3.70
N LEU A 43 11.36 -12.19 3.74
CA LEU A 43 12.19 -11.45 4.69
C LEU A 43 11.71 -11.60 6.13
N HIS A 44 10.40 -11.76 6.34
CA HIS A 44 9.80 -11.90 7.67
C HIS A 44 9.74 -13.35 8.20
N LYS A 45 10.16 -14.36 7.41
CA LYS A 45 10.22 -15.76 7.88
C LYS A 45 11.08 -16.00 9.15
N PRO A 46 12.29 -15.41 9.29
CA PRO A 46 13.13 -15.66 10.45
C PRO A 46 12.76 -14.83 11.67
N VAL A 47 11.86 -13.84 11.54
CA VAL A 47 11.48 -12.95 12.64
C VAL A 47 10.69 -13.71 13.70
N THR A 48 11.10 -13.59 14.96
CA THR A 48 10.46 -14.24 16.11
C THR A 48 9.91 -13.26 17.14
N GLU A 49 10.26 -11.98 17.05
CA GLU A 49 9.80 -10.94 17.96
C GLU A 49 8.29 -10.69 17.77
N ALA A 50 7.50 -11.00 18.81
CA ALA A 50 6.04 -11.02 18.73
C ALA A 50 5.45 -9.66 18.31
N ALA A 51 5.96 -8.55 18.86
CA ALA A 51 5.49 -7.21 18.54
C ALA A 51 5.74 -6.84 17.05
N GLN A 52 6.87 -7.26 16.49
CA GLN A 52 7.16 -7.02 15.07
C GLN A 52 6.25 -7.84 14.17
N LEU A 53 5.97 -9.08 14.56
CA LEU A 53 5.08 -9.97 13.82
C LEU A 53 3.63 -9.52 13.88
N GLU A 54 3.16 -9.03 15.04
CA GLU A 54 1.84 -8.45 15.20
C GLU A 54 1.65 -7.25 14.26
N GLY A 55 2.56 -6.27 14.29
CA GLY A 55 2.52 -5.13 13.38
C GLY A 55 2.57 -5.52 11.90
N PHE A 56 3.36 -6.55 11.56
CA PHE A 56 3.41 -7.11 10.22
C PHE A 56 2.05 -7.68 9.80
N TYR A 57 1.44 -8.56 10.59
CA TYR A 57 0.17 -9.18 10.24
C TYR A 57 -0.97 -8.18 10.21
N ASP A 58 -1.00 -7.20 11.12
CA ASP A 58 -2.01 -6.15 11.15
C ASP A 58 -1.93 -5.28 9.90
N GLY A 59 -0.73 -4.82 9.53
CA GLY A 59 -0.54 -4.00 8.32
C GLY A 59 -0.97 -4.73 7.06
N TRP A 60 -0.56 -5.99 6.89
CA TRP A 60 -0.94 -6.80 5.73
C TRP A 60 -2.43 -7.16 5.71
N THR A 61 -3.04 -7.37 6.88
CA THR A 61 -4.49 -7.62 6.99
C THR A 61 -5.28 -6.37 6.61
N GLN A 62 -4.88 -5.20 7.09
CA GLN A 62 -5.51 -3.93 6.72
C GLN A 62 -5.37 -3.66 5.22
N TYR A 63 -4.18 -3.89 4.65
CA TYR A 63 -3.95 -3.76 3.21
C TYR A 63 -4.85 -4.70 2.40
N LEU A 64 -4.95 -5.98 2.79
CA LEU A 64 -5.86 -6.93 2.17
C LEU A 64 -7.31 -6.43 2.20
N GLN A 65 -7.79 -5.94 3.34
CA GLN A 65 -9.15 -5.41 3.46
C GLN A 65 -9.40 -4.22 2.51
N GLN A 66 -8.42 -3.33 2.35
CA GLN A 66 -8.52 -2.21 1.40
C GLN A 66 -8.68 -2.70 -0.04
N ILE A 67 -7.88 -3.67 -0.49
CA ILE A 67 -8.02 -4.24 -1.84
C ILE A 67 -9.40 -4.86 -2.03
N LEU A 68 -9.87 -5.64 -1.05
CA LEU A 68 -11.18 -6.28 -1.12
C LEU A 68 -12.33 -5.26 -1.14
N GLN A 69 -12.19 -4.16 -0.41
CA GLN A 69 -13.18 -3.08 -0.38
C GLN A 69 -13.22 -2.34 -1.71
N THR A 70 -12.06 -1.93 -2.24
CA THR A 70 -11.98 -1.26 -3.55
C THR A 70 -12.50 -2.17 -4.66
N GLY A 71 -12.11 -3.46 -4.65
CA GLY A 71 -12.58 -4.46 -5.61
C GLY A 71 -14.12 -4.55 -5.65
N ARG A 72 -14.74 -4.73 -4.48
CA ARG A 72 -16.20 -4.76 -4.34
C ARG A 72 -16.88 -3.46 -4.77
N ALA A 73 -16.29 -2.30 -4.44
CA ALA A 73 -16.83 -1.01 -4.87
C ALA A 73 -16.81 -0.88 -6.40
N ARG A 74 -15.74 -1.35 -7.07
CA ARG A 74 -15.64 -1.33 -8.54
C ARG A 74 -16.65 -2.28 -9.19
N GLU A 75 -16.83 -3.48 -8.63
CA GLU A 75 -17.85 -4.42 -9.10
C GLU A 75 -19.25 -3.79 -8.98
N ALA A 76 -19.57 -3.19 -7.84
CA ALA A 76 -20.85 -2.51 -7.62
C ALA A 76 -21.04 -1.30 -8.57
N GLN A 77 -20.00 -0.52 -8.85
CA GLN A 77 -20.04 0.54 -9.86
C GLN A 77 -20.32 -0.02 -11.26
N SER A 78 -19.64 -1.11 -11.65
CA SER A 78 -19.88 -1.75 -12.95
C SER A 78 -21.30 -2.32 -13.09
N ALA A 79 -21.93 -2.67 -11.97
CA ALA A 79 -23.33 -3.09 -11.89
C ALA A 79 -24.33 -1.92 -11.81
N GLY A 80 -23.87 -0.67 -11.84
CA GLY A 80 -24.72 0.53 -11.76
C GLY A 80 -25.24 0.86 -10.36
N ALA A 81 -24.70 0.27 -9.31
CA ALA A 81 -25.18 0.44 -7.93
C ALA A 81 -24.48 1.58 -7.16
N LEU A 82 -23.36 2.13 -7.66
CA LEU A 82 -22.58 3.19 -6.99
C LEU A 82 -22.05 4.23 -8.01
N ASP A 83 -21.85 5.47 -7.54
CA ASP A 83 -21.20 6.55 -8.31
C ASP A 83 -19.65 6.37 -8.38
N GLY A 84 -19.05 6.84 -9.47
CA GLY A 84 -17.67 6.58 -9.91
C GLY A 84 -16.55 7.00 -8.94
N THR A 85 -16.81 7.95 -8.06
CA THR A 85 -15.81 8.52 -7.12
C THR A 85 -15.40 7.58 -5.98
N GLN A 86 -16.19 6.55 -5.68
CA GLN A 86 -15.99 5.68 -4.51
C GLN A 86 -15.09 4.45 -4.71
N ALA A 87 -14.64 4.15 -5.94
CA ALA A 87 -13.89 2.91 -6.20
C ALA A 87 -12.47 3.11 -6.75
N ARG A 88 -11.84 4.24 -6.40
CA ARG A 88 -10.42 4.48 -6.68
C ARG A 88 -9.54 3.52 -5.85
N PHE A 89 -8.40 3.10 -6.40
CA PHE A 89 -7.38 2.38 -5.62
C PHE A 89 -6.65 3.33 -4.68
N GLY A 90 -6.26 2.79 -3.53
CA GLY A 90 -5.65 3.55 -2.45
C GLY A 90 -6.67 4.18 -1.53
N LYS A 91 -6.26 4.38 -0.28
CA LYS A 91 -6.99 5.19 0.68
C LYS A 91 -6.51 6.62 0.52
N ASP A 92 -7.45 7.56 0.48
CA ASP A 92 -7.10 8.95 0.76
C ASP A 92 -6.64 8.96 2.22
N LEU A 93 -5.33 8.99 2.41
CA LEU A 93 -4.76 9.26 3.70
C LEU A 93 -5.21 10.68 3.98
N ALA A 94 -6.32 10.82 4.71
CA ALA A 94 -6.58 12.02 5.45
C ALA A 94 -5.36 12.15 6.34
N LEU A 95 -4.32 12.84 5.84
CA LEU A 95 -3.34 13.49 6.65
C LEU A 95 -4.24 14.21 7.64
N GLY A 96 -4.23 13.76 8.90
CA GLY A 96 -4.84 14.53 9.95
C GLY A 96 -4.38 15.96 9.73
N LYS A 97 -5.26 16.94 9.97
CA LYS A 97 -4.98 18.38 9.85
C LYS A 97 -3.70 18.86 10.59
N ASP A 98 -2.93 17.94 11.18
CA ASP A 98 -1.77 18.11 12.02
C ASP A 98 -0.46 17.56 11.42
N VAL A 99 -0.35 17.35 10.10
CA VAL A 99 0.99 17.34 9.48
C VAL A 99 1.50 18.77 9.43
N SER A 100 1.92 19.26 10.59
CA SER A 100 2.61 20.53 10.72
C SER A 100 4.03 20.33 10.22
N LEU A 101 4.34 20.87 9.04
CA LEU A 101 5.71 21.00 8.58
C LEU A 101 6.40 22.05 9.45
N THR A 102 7.65 21.81 9.84
CA THR A 102 8.43 22.87 10.49
C THR A 102 8.67 24.02 9.51
N GLU A 103 8.93 25.23 10.01
CA GLU A 103 9.25 26.39 9.16
C GLU A 103 10.46 26.10 8.24
N GLU A 104 11.44 25.35 8.75
CA GLU A 104 12.59 24.90 7.97
C GLU A 104 12.19 23.96 6.82
N GLN A 105 11.31 22.99 7.09
CA GLN A 105 10.81 22.06 6.07
C GLN A 105 10.00 22.78 4.99
N ILE A 106 9.19 23.77 5.38
CA ILE A 106 8.43 24.61 4.45
C ILE A 106 9.40 25.38 3.54
N THR A 107 10.40 26.02 4.13
CA THR A 107 11.42 26.79 3.39
C THR A 107 12.17 25.91 2.39
N GLN A 108 12.55 24.70 2.79
CA GLN A 108 13.25 23.78 1.91
C GLN A 108 12.36 23.27 0.77
N LEU A 109 11.06 23.10 1.02
CA LEU A 109 10.08 22.73 0.00
C LEU A 109 9.90 23.84 -1.05
N GLU A 110 9.93 25.10 -0.63
CA GLU A 110 9.90 26.26 -1.55
C GLU A 110 11.18 26.34 -2.40
N ASN A 111 12.35 26.15 -1.79
CA ASN A 111 13.62 26.08 -2.52
C ASN A 111 13.59 24.98 -3.59
N LEU A 112 13.13 23.77 -3.23
CA LEU A 112 12.98 22.67 -4.18
C LEU A 112 12.01 22.99 -5.32
N ARG A 113 10.86 23.63 -5.02
CA ARG A 113 9.90 24.05 -6.05
C ARG A 113 10.54 25.03 -7.04
N THR A 114 11.24 26.04 -6.54
CA THR A 114 11.87 27.06 -7.39
C THR A 114 12.98 26.47 -8.26
N GLU A 115 13.77 25.54 -7.72
CA GLU A 115 14.81 24.85 -8.46
C GLU A 115 14.23 23.93 -9.55
N ALA A 116 13.19 23.17 -9.23
CA ALA A 116 12.52 22.28 -10.20
C ALA A 116 11.80 23.03 -11.33
N THR A 117 11.40 24.29 -11.10
CA THR A 117 10.73 25.14 -12.10
C THR A 117 11.74 25.97 -12.91
N LYS A 118 13.02 25.97 -12.52
CA LYS A 118 14.06 26.68 -13.25
C LYS A 118 14.32 25.96 -14.57
N PRO A 119 14.35 26.67 -15.72
CA PRO A 119 14.67 26.06 -17.00
C PRO A 119 16.07 25.45 -16.95
N GLN A 120 16.21 24.22 -17.43
CA GLN A 120 17.50 23.56 -17.62
C GLN A 120 18.38 24.44 -18.54
N PRO A 121 19.64 24.72 -18.18
CA PRO A 121 20.53 25.42 -19.10
C PRO A 121 20.73 24.55 -20.33
N THR A 122 20.30 25.04 -21.49
CA THR A 122 20.58 24.42 -22.79
C THR A 122 22.10 24.35 -22.93
N SER A 123 22.65 23.13 -22.91
CA SER A 123 24.07 22.90 -23.18
C SER A 123 24.40 23.29 -24.62
N PRO A 124 25.57 23.92 -24.87
CA PRO A 124 26.04 24.29 -26.21
C PRO A 124 26.43 23.07 -27.07
#